data_AF-A0A4S2SRQ4-F1
#
_entry.id   AF-A0A4S2SRQ4-F1
#
_cell.length_a   1.000
_cell.length_b   1.000
_cell.length_c   1.000
_cell.angle_alpha   90.00
_cell.angle_beta   90.00
_cell.angle_gamma   90.00
#
_symmetry.space_group_name_H-M   'P 1'
#
loop_
_entity.id
_entity.type
_entity.pdbx_description
1 polymer ?
#
loop_
_entity_poly.entity_id
_entity_poly.type
_entity_poly.pdbx_seq_one_letter_code
_entity_poly.pdbx_strand_id
1 'polypeptide(L)' 'MAFEAKDQVLIVSCGDDPRAAGRVGRIVDEVPPGPLTGGRWTVGGISPLIAPVLCHAHELRKL' A
#
# COMPACT_ATOMS: atom_id res chain seq x y z
N MET A 1 9.68 7.26 5.52
CA MET A 1 10.09 7.25 4.11
C MET A 1 8.88 7.65 3.28
N ALA A 2 9.07 8.50 2.27
CA ALA A 2 8.02 8.76 1.28
C ALA A 2 8.11 7.69 0.18
N PHE A 3 6.97 7.23 -0.31
CA PHE A 3 6.90 6.38 -1.49
C PHE A 3 6.57 7.23 -2.72
N GLU A 4 6.85 6.68 -3.89
CA GLU A 4 6.50 7.25 -5.19
C GLU A 4 5.58 6.29 -5.96
N ALA A 5 4.80 6.82 -6.89
CA ALA A 5 3.99 6.00 -7.77
C ALA A 5 4.84 4.91 -8.45
N LYS A 6 4.29 3.69 -8.51
CA LYS A 6 4.89 2.47 -9.04
C LYS A 6 6.00 1.85 -8.18
N ASP A 7 6.39 2.44 -7.06
CA ASP A 7 7.28 1.79 -6.09
C ASP A 7 6.74 0.41 -5.73
N GLN A 8 7.61 -0.60 -5.81
CA GLN A 8 7.27 -1.93 -5.31
C GLN A 8 7.42 -1.95 -3.79
N VAL A 9 6.41 -2.49 -3.12
CA VAL A 9 6.37 -2.56 -1.66
C VAL A 9 5.93 -3.94 -1.22
N LEU A 10 6.60 -4.47 -0.19
CA LEU A 10 6.09 -5.56 0.62
C LEU A 10 5.11 -5.00 1.65
N ILE A 11 3.91 -5.55 1.70
CA ILE A 11 2.91 -5.26 2.71
C ILE A 11 3.20 -6.15 3.91
N VAL A 12 3.72 -5.59 5.01
CA VAL A 12 4.05 -6.37 6.22
C VAL A 12 2.85 -6.56 7.15
N SER A 13 1.91 -5.62 7.10
CA SER A 13 0.60 -5.67 7.72
C SER A 13 -0.36 -4.82 6.87
N CYS A 14 -1.67 -4.97 7.01
CA CYS A 14 -2.60 -3.96 6.49
C CYS A 14 -3.92 -4.06 7.25
N GLY A 15 -4.33 -2.96 7.89
CA GLY A 15 -5.60 -2.90 8.60
C GLY A 15 -6.85 -2.91 7.70
N ASP A 16 -6.69 -2.66 6.40
CA ASP A 16 -7.78 -2.58 5.42
C ASP A 16 -8.23 -3.97 4.94
N ASP A 17 -7.27 -4.81 4.52
CA ASP A 17 -7.51 -6.23 4.22
C ASP A 17 -6.35 -7.10 4.76
N PRO A 18 -6.59 -7.95 5.79
CA PRO A 18 -5.56 -8.81 6.37
C PRO A 18 -4.91 -9.78 5.37
N ARG A 19 -5.59 -10.10 4.26
CA ARG A 19 -5.07 -11.01 3.21
C ARG A 19 -3.96 -10.39 2.37
N ALA A 20 -3.77 -9.08 2.46
CA ALA A 20 -2.70 -8.36 1.78
C ALA A 20 -1.34 -8.52 2.48
N ALA A 21 -1.33 -8.84 3.78
CA ALA A 21 -0.09 -9.06 4.52
C ALA A 21 0.74 -10.19 3.90
N GLY A 22 2.05 -9.96 3.78
CA GLY A 22 3.02 -10.86 3.14
C GLY A 22 3.05 -10.79 1.62
N ARG A 23 2.23 -9.96 0.96
CA ARG A 23 2.22 -9.82 -0.49
C ARG A 23 2.99 -8.59 -0.96
N VAL A 24 3.49 -8.67 -2.19
CA VAL A 24 4.10 -7.53 -2.88
C VAL A 24 3.04 -6.85 -3.74
N GLY A 25 3.04 -5.52 -3.70
CA GLY A 25 2.20 -4.68 -4.56
C GLY A 25 2.97 -3.45 -5.03
N ARG A 26 2.25 -2.49 -5.59
CA ARG A 26 2.80 -1.22 -6.07
C ARG A 26 2.01 -0.04 -5.55
N ILE A 27 2.72 1.03 -5.22
CA ILE A 27 2.11 2.30 -4.85
C ILE A 27 1.38 2.86 -6.07
N VAL A 28 0.11 3.20 -5.89
CA VAL A 28 -0.73 3.80 -6.94
C VAL A 28 -0.69 5.32 -6.83
N ASP A 29 -0.57 5.85 -5.62
CA ASP A 29 -0.67 7.28 -5.39
C ASP A 29 0.51 8.04 -6.03
N GLU A 30 0.19 9.12 -6.74
CA GLU A 30 1.18 10.04 -7.32
C GLU A 30 1.66 11.10 -6.33
N VAL A 31 0.95 11.26 -5.22
CA VAL A 31 1.26 12.24 -4.16
C VAL A 31 1.17 11.58 -2.78
N PRO A 32 1.85 12.15 -1.76
CA PRO A 32 1.76 11.63 -0.39
C PRO A 32 0.31 11.61 0.14
N PRO A 33 -0.04 10.62 0.97
CA PRO A 33 -1.40 10.45 1.47
C PRO A 33 -1.79 11.55 2.44
N GLY A 34 -3.05 11.96 2.36
CA GLY A 34 -3.62 13.06 3.13
C GLY A 34 -4.84 12.64 3.95
N PRO A 35 -5.60 13.62 4.50
CA PRO A 35 -6.77 13.36 5.32
C PRO A 35 -7.84 12.51 4.63
N LEU A 36 -7.99 12.65 3.31
CA LEU A 36 -8.97 11.91 2.51
C LEU A 36 -8.69 10.40 2.44
N THR A 37 -7.43 9.98 2.59
CA THR A 37 -7.03 8.56 2.66
C THR A 37 -6.71 8.13 4.10
N GLY A 38 -6.97 8.99 5.09
CA GLY A 38 -6.58 8.75 6.48
C GLY A 38 -5.07 8.62 6.68
N GLY A 39 -4.25 9.24 5.82
CA GLY A 39 -2.80 9.10 5.85
C GLY A 39 -2.29 7.72 5.43
N ARG A 40 -3.06 6.99 4.61
CA ARG A 40 -2.71 5.66 4.07
C ARG A 40 -2.41 5.73 2.59
N TRP A 41 -1.46 4.92 2.17
CA TRP A 41 -1.06 4.71 0.79
C TRP A 41 -1.94 3.66 0.13
N THR A 42 -2.36 3.93 -1.10
CA THR A 42 -3.02 2.96 -1.96
C THR A 42 -1.99 2.03 -2.57
N VAL A 43 -2.10 0.74 -2.24
CA VAL A 43 -1.27 -0.32 -2.82
C VAL A 43 -2.13 -1.17 -3.74
N GLY A 44 -1.77 -1.22 -5.02
CA GLY A 44 -2.44 -2.00 -6.06
C GLY A 44 -1.57 -3.13 -6.59
N GLY A 45 -2.12 -3.92 -7.51
CA GLY A 45 -1.37 -5.00 -8.18
C GLY A 45 -0.93 -6.14 -7.26
N ILE A 46 -1.66 -6.35 -6.15
CA ILE A 46 -1.32 -7.32 -5.10
C ILE A 46 -1.71 -8.75 -5.52
N SER A 47 -2.89 -8.90 -6.12
CA SER A 47 -3.48 -10.16 -6.57
C SER A 47 -4.68 -9.88 -7.47
N PRO A 48 -5.02 -10.76 -8.44
CA PRO A 48 -6.28 -10.66 -9.19
C PRO A 48 -7.54 -10.73 -8.31
N LEU A 49 -7.43 -11.24 -7.08
CA LEU A 49 -8.56 -11.47 -6.16
C LEU A 49 -8.60 -10.50 -4.98
N ILE A 50 -7.66 -9.55 -4.90
CA ILE A 50 -7.58 -8.57 -3.82
C ILE A 50 -7.59 -7.20 -4.46
N ALA A 51 -8.62 -6.40 -4.13
CA ALA A 51 -8.69 -5.01 -4.56
C ALA A 51 -7.49 -4.21 -4.02
N PRO A 52 -7.18 -3.04 -4.59
CA PRO A 52 -6.21 -2.14 -3.97
C PRO A 52 -6.57 -1.87 -2.51
N VAL A 53 -5.56 -1.83 -1.64
CA VAL A 53 -5.73 -1.63 -0.19
C VAL A 53 -5.10 -0.33 0.26
N LEU A 54 -5.60 0.22 1.36
CA LEU A 54 -5.06 1.38 2.03
C LEU A 54 -4.23 0.97 3.25
N CYS A 55 -2.91 1.10 3.18
CA CYS A 55 -2.02 0.79 4.31
C CYS A 55 -1.20 2.01 4.75
N HIS A 56 -0.92 2.13 6.05
CA HIS A 56 -0.03 3.17 6.56
C HIS A 56 1.42 2.91 6.16
N ALA A 57 2.24 3.96 6.12
CA ALA A 57 3.65 3.82 5.71
C ALA A 57 4.46 2.85 6.58
N HIS A 58 4.12 2.69 7.87
CA HIS A 58 4.80 1.75 8.76
C HIS A 58 4.47 0.28 8.45
N GLU A 59 3.35 0.04 7.76
CA GLU A 59 2.86 -1.27 7.32
C GLU A 59 3.47 -1.71 5.98
N LEU A 60 4.30 -0.86 5.38
CA LEU A 60 4.93 -1.08 4.08
C LEU A 60 6.45 -1.10 4.19
N ARG A 61 7.10 -1.87 3.32
CA ARG A 61 8.55 -1.87 3.13
C ARG A 61 8.86 -1.77 1.65
N LYS A 62 9.61 -0.74 1.26
CA LYS A 62 10.07 -0.57 -0.12
C LYS A 62 11.05 -1.69 -0.49
N LEU A 63 10.95 -2.18 -1.71
CA LEU A 63 11.86 -3.18 -2.30
C LEU A 63 12.84 -2.52 -3.27
#